data_AF-A0A1N7RNH8-F1
#
_entry.id   AF-A0A1N7RNH8-F1
#
_cell.length_a   1.000
_cell.length_b   1.000
_cell.length_c   1.000
_cell.angle_alpha   90.00
_cell.angle_beta   90.00
_cell.angle_gamma   90.00
#
_symmetry.space_group_name_H-M   'P 1'
#
loop_
_entity.id
_entity.type
_entity.pdbx_description
1 polymer ?
#
loop_
_entity_poly.entity_id
_entity_poly.type
_entity_poly.pdbx_seq_one_letter_code
_entity_poly.pdbx_strand_id
1 'polypeptide(L)'
;MDRHAFTYTDLPIGERAAFELVCARHGFAPAHFDISATDDPDDISHHARLLTIRRGGWAQSYHEDKAGHWIRQFETDLNCRFFK
;
A
#
# COMPACT_ATOMS: atom_id res chain seq x y z
N MET A 1 20.40 0.38 -6.95
CA MET A 1 18.93 0.52 -7.02
C MET A 1 18.52 1.26 -5.78
N ASP A 2 18.59 2.57 -5.87
CA ASP A 2 18.30 3.54 -4.83
C ASP A 2 16.80 3.42 -4.51
N ARG A 3 16.50 2.70 -3.44
CA ARG A 3 15.14 2.50 -2.96
C ARG A 3 14.71 3.83 -2.36
N HIS A 4 14.15 4.72 -3.18
CA HIS A 4 13.55 5.94 -2.69
C HIS A 4 12.56 5.55 -1.59
N ALA A 5 12.71 6.17 -0.42
CA ALA A 5 11.80 5.98 0.70
C ALA A 5 10.45 6.59 0.29
N PHE A 6 9.63 5.78 -0.36
CA PHE A 6 8.25 6.11 -0.66
C PHE A 6 7.46 5.91 0.63
N THR A 7 6.66 6.89 1.00
CA THR A 7 5.88 6.83 2.24
C THR A 7 4.41 6.98 1.91
N TYR A 8 3.55 6.62 2.85
CA TYR A 8 2.11 6.82 2.72
C TYR A 8 1.72 8.30 2.48
N THR A 9 2.64 9.24 2.70
CA THR A 9 2.44 10.67 2.43
C THR A 9 2.62 11.05 0.96
N ASP A 10 3.28 10.20 0.16
CA ASP A 10 3.41 10.38 -1.30
C ASP A 10 2.18 9.89 -2.06
N LEU A 11 1.35 9.07 -1.41
CA LEU A 11 0.05 8.65 -1.94
C LEU A 11 -0.86 9.88 -2.13
N PRO A 12 -1.70 9.88 -3.18
CA PRO A 12 -2.69 10.93 -3.36
C PRO A 12 -3.62 11.00 -2.16
N ILE A 13 -4.12 12.20 -1.87
CA ILE A 13 -4.76 12.51 -0.59
C ILE A 13 -5.95 11.61 -0.25
N GLY A 14 -6.70 11.15 -1.25
CA GLY A 14 -7.81 10.21 -1.07
C GLY A 14 -7.34 8.82 -0.61
N GLU A 15 -6.27 8.31 -1.22
CA GLU A 15 -5.69 7.01 -0.88
C GLU A 15 -4.98 7.07 0.48
N ARG A 16 -4.21 8.14 0.69
CA ARG A 16 -3.57 8.41 1.97
C ARG A 16 -4.60 8.40 3.12
N ALA A 17 -5.68 9.19 3.01
CA ALA A 17 -6.67 9.29 4.08
C ALA A 17 -7.36 7.94 4.36
N ALA A 18 -7.67 7.17 3.31
CA ALA A 18 -8.26 5.84 3.46
C ALA A 18 -7.28 4.84 4.10
N PHE A 19 -6.00 4.88 3.72
CA PHE A 19 -4.95 4.06 4.33
C PHE A 19 -4.75 4.38 5.82
N GLU A 20 -4.66 5.67 6.17
CA GLU A 20 -4.56 6.11 7.57
C GLU A 20 -5.77 5.65 8.39
N LEU A 21 -6.98 5.74 7.82
CA LEU A 21 -8.21 5.29 8.46
C LEU A 21 -8.22 3.77 8.72
N VAL A 22 -7.84 2.97 7.72
CA VAL A 22 -7.76 1.50 7.85
C VAL A 22 -6.74 1.12 8.92
N CYS A 23 -5.54 1.72 8.88
CA CYS A 23 -4.52 1.48 9.90
C CYS A 23 -5.06 1.79 11.31
N ALA A 24 -5.65 2.98 11.49
CA ALA A 24 -6.21 3.41 12.77
C ALA A 24 -7.34 2.48 13.26
N ARG A 25 -8.22 2.02 12.35
CA ARG A 25 -9.31 1.08 12.66
C ARG A 25 -8.79 -0.25 13.20
N HIS A 26 -7.64 -0.71 12.73
CA HIS A 26 -6.99 -1.93 13.19
C HIS A 26 -5.99 -1.71 14.35
N GLY A 27 -5.83 -0.47 14.84
CA GLY A 27 -4.92 -0.14 15.93
C GLY A 27 -3.45 -0.05 15.50
N PHE A 28 -3.17 0.13 14.22
CA PHE A 28 -1.83 0.30 13.68
C PHE A 28 -1.58 1.76 13.26
N ALA A 29 -0.34 2.21 13.41
CA ALA A 29 0.09 3.48 12.84
C ALA A 29 0.48 3.28 11.37
N PRO A 30 0.09 4.18 10.45
CA PRO A 30 0.53 4.13 9.05
C PRO A 30 2.07 4.18 8.92
N ALA A 31 2.76 4.82 9.86
CA ALA A 31 4.21 4.86 9.95
C ALA A 31 4.88 3.49 10.24
N HIS A 32 4.13 2.47 10.65
CA HIS A 32 4.66 1.11 10.82
C HIS A 32 4.78 0.34 9.49
N PHE A 33 4.26 0.90 8.40
CA PHE A 33 4.28 0.27 7.10
C PHE A 33 5.25 1.00 6.17
N ASP A 34 6.18 0.25 5.59
CA ASP A 34 7.05 0.71 4.50
C ASP A 34 6.29 0.54 3.19
N ILE A 35 6.05 1.63 2.46
CA ILE A 35 5.36 1.57 1.17
C ILE A 35 6.40 1.78 0.08
N SER A 36 6.28 1.10 -1.04
CA SER A 36 7.16 1.30 -2.19
C SER A 36 6.33 1.22 -3.45
N ALA A 37 6.23 2.33 -4.19
CA ALA A 37 5.68 2.31 -5.54
C ALA A 37 6.79 1.93 -6.52
N THR A 38 6.55 0.90 -7.33
CA THR A 38 7.42 0.55 -8.45
C THR A 38 6.59 0.61 -9.72
N ASP A 39 7.16 1.15 -10.79
CA ASP A 39 6.56 1.02 -12.12
C ASP A 39 6.60 -0.46 -12.51
N ASP A 40 5.46 -1.03 -12.90
CA ASP A 40 5.43 -2.41 -13.36
C ASP A 40 5.82 -2.45 -14.84
N PRO A 41 6.97 -3.04 -15.21
CA PRO A 41 7.45 -3.04 -16.58
C PRO A 41 6.75 -4.08 -17.48
N ASP A 42 5.92 -4.97 -16.91
CA ASP A 42 5.19 -6.02 -17.62
C ASP A 42 3.74 -5.59 -17.96
N ASP A 43 3.24 -4.53 -17.31
CA ASP A 43 1.93 -3.96 -17.61
C ASP A 43 1.95 -3.22 -18.96
N ILE A 44 1.52 -3.93 -20.01
CA ILE A 44 1.33 -3.40 -21.38
C ILE A 44 0.41 -2.16 -21.41
N SER A 45 -0.34 -1.88 -20.32
CA SER A 45 -1.20 -0.71 -20.19
C SER A 45 -0.53 0.50 -19.52
N HIS A 46 0.74 0.44 -19.09
CA HIS A 46 1.58 1.58 -18.64
C HIS A 46 0.94 2.52 -17.59
N HIS A 47 -0.12 2.10 -16.89
CA HIS A 47 -0.93 3.00 -16.07
C HIS A 47 -1.13 2.55 -14.62
N ALA A 48 -0.77 1.32 -14.27
CA ALA A 48 -0.90 0.80 -12.91
C ALA A 48 0.48 0.69 -12.25
N ARG A 49 0.74 1.50 -11.23
CA ARG A 49 1.95 1.37 -10.39
C ARG A 49 1.77 0.19 -9.44
N LEU A 50 2.83 -0.53 -9.11
CA LEU A 50 2.79 -1.59 -8.12
C LEU A 50 3.18 -1.05 -6.73
N LEU A 51 2.20 -0.96 -5.83
CA LEU A 51 2.40 -0.58 -4.43
C LEU A 51 2.75 -1.79 -3.59
N THR A 52 3.99 -1.86 -3.13
CA THR A 52 4.45 -2.86 -2.17
C THR A 52 4.38 -2.31 -0.76
N ILE A 53 3.60 -2.94 0.11
CA ILE A 53 3.49 -2.59 1.53
C ILE A 53 4.24 -3.65 2.34
N ARG A 54 5.15 -3.22 3.21
CA ARG A 54 5.95 -4.11 4.06
C ARG A 54 5.79 -3.76 5.53
N ARG A 55 5.75 -4.79 6.38
CA ARG A 55 5.73 -4.65 7.83
C ARG A 55 6.25 -5.92 8.52
N GLY A 56 7.28 -5.78 9.35
CA GLY A 56 7.70 -6.83 10.29
C GLY A 56 8.03 -8.22 9.71
N GLY A 57 8.35 -8.31 8.41
CA GLY A 57 8.60 -9.57 7.71
C GLY A 57 7.53 -9.95 6.67
N TRP A 58 6.38 -9.28 6.70
CA TRP A 58 5.37 -9.37 5.64
C TRP A 58 5.61 -8.32 4.56
N ALA A 59 5.42 -8.71 3.31
CA ALA A 59 5.50 -7.82 2.15
C ALA A 59 4.44 -8.26 1.13
N GLN A 60 3.54 -7.36 0.77
CA GLN A 60 2.50 -7.63 -0.24
C GLN A 60 2.48 -6.52 -1.27
N SER A 61 2.36 -6.93 -2.52
CA SER A 61 2.28 -6.03 -3.66
C SER A 61 0.83 -5.93 -4.12
N TYR A 62 0.38 -4.71 -4.38
CA TYR A 62 -0.95 -4.39 -4.88
C TYR A 62 -0.85 -3.44 -6.07
N HIS A 63 -1.75 -3.58 -7.04
CA HIS A 63 -1.78 -2.67 -8.18
C HIS A 63 -2.50 -1.37 -7.76
N GLU A 64 -1.82 -0.24 -7.89
CA GLU A 64 -2.37 1.12 -7.78
C GLU A 64 -3.36 1.30 -8.91
N ASP A 65 -4.64 1.24 -8.56
CA ASP A 65 -5.74 1.54 -9.46
C ASP A 65 -6.36 2.87 -9.03
N LYS A 66 -6.75 3.71 -10.00
CA LYS A 66 -7.33 5.03 -9.72
C LYS A 66 -8.58 4.98 -8.84
N ALA A 67 -9.24 3.82 -8.72
CA ALA A 67 -10.40 3.63 -7.86
C ALA A 67 -10.04 3.31 -6.39
N GLY A 68 -8.75 3.22 -6.02
CA GLY A 68 -8.31 2.87 -4.66
C GLY A 68 -8.61 1.41 -4.29
N HIS A 69 -8.67 0.51 -5.27
CA HIS A 69 -9.00 -0.90 -5.06
C HIS A 69 -7.98 -1.61 -4.15
N TRP A 70 -6.70 -1.23 -4.21
CA TRP A 70 -5.67 -1.82 -3.35
C TRP A 70 -5.92 -1.58 -1.86
N ILE A 71 -6.53 -0.46 -1.47
CA ILE A 71 -6.83 -0.17 -0.06
C ILE A 71 -7.87 -1.15 0.48
N ARG A 72 -8.86 -1.53 -0.32
CA ARG A 72 -9.86 -2.54 0.08
C ARG A 72 -9.21 -3.91 0.23
N GLN A 73 -8.27 -4.26 -0.64
CA GLN A 73 -7.50 -5.50 -0.53
C GLN A 73 -6.63 -5.49 0.73
N PHE A 74 -5.91 -4.39 0.97
CA PHE A 74 -5.11 -4.18 2.17
C PHE A 74 -5.94 -4.27 3.46
N GLU A 75 -7.12 -3.64 3.51
CA GLU A 75 -8.04 -3.76 4.65
C GLU A 75 -8.50 -5.21 4.84
N THR A 76 -8.77 -5.93 3.74
CA THR A 76 -9.14 -7.35 3.79
C THR A 76 -8.00 -8.20 4.35
N ASP A 77 -6.76 -8.00 3.90
CA ASP A 77 -5.57 -8.69 4.41
C ASP A 77 -5.30 -8.40 5.89
N LEU A 78 -5.50 -7.14 6.31
CA LEU A 78 -5.44 -6.73 7.71
C LEU A 78 -6.48 -7.46 8.56
N ASN A 79 -7.71 -7.56 8.06
CA ASN A 79 -8.80 -8.23 8.75
C ASN A 79 -8.60 -9.76 8.80
N CYS A 80 -8.03 -10.36 7.76
CA CYS A 80 -7.68 -11.78 7.68
C CYS A 80 -6.51 -12.20 8.59
N ARG A 81 -5.96 -11.29 9.42
CA ARG A 81 -4.90 -11.54 10.41
C ARG A 81 -3.55 -12.00 9.82
N PHE A 82 -3.22 -11.61 8.60
CA PHE A 82 -1.84 -11.80 8.10
C PHE A 82 -0.80 -10.97 8.86
N PHE A 83 -1.25 -9.99 9.67
CA PHE A 83 -0.42 -9.12 10.50
C PHE A 83 -0.46 -9.50 12.00
N LYS A 84 -0.22 -10.76 12.33
CA LYS A 84 -0.06 -11.21 13.72
C LYS A 84 1.36 -11.02 14.24
#